data_AF-A0A5A7NSZ0-F1
#
_entry.id   AF-A0A5A7NSZ0-F1
#
_cell.length_a   1.000
_cell.length_b   1.000
_cell.length_c   1.000
_cell.angle_alpha   90.00
_cell.angle_beta   90.00
_cell.angle_gamma   90.00
#
_symmetry.space_group_name_H-M   'P 1'
#
loop_
_entity.id
_entity.type
_entity.pdbx_description
1 polymer ?
#
loop_
_entity_poly.entity_id
_entity_poly.type
_entity_poly.pdbx_seq_one_letter_code
_entity_poly.pdbx_strand_id
1 'polypeptide(L)' 'MQGSQKLHEIRGGDAIVAKDAHGTELHGCTDVVAPHLGVLWVWETGTGTRRLLNAADFDFDILPRAADATPLRL' A
#
# COMPACT_ATOMS: atom_id res chain seq x y z
N MET A 1 -12.61 8.34 -9.36
CA MET A 1 -12.98 6.93 -9.57
C MET A 1 -11.79 6.02 -9.95
N GLN A 2 -10.52 6.47 -9.89
CA GLN A 2 -9.36 5.66 -10.29
C GLN A 2 -8.77 4.78 -9.16
N GLY A 3 -8.77 5.23 -7.91
CA GLY A 3 -8.19 4.48 -6.78
C GLY A 3 -8.82 3.11 -6.50
N SER A 4 -10.11 2.93 -6.84
CA SER A 4 -10.82 1.67 -6.58
C SER A 4 -10.42 0.53 -7.51
N GLN A 5 -9.94 0.80 -8.73
CA GLN A 5 -9.53 -0.26 -9.66
C GLN A 5 -8.21 -0.90 -9.22
N LYS A 6 -7.22 -0.07 -8.85
CA LYS A 6 -5.92 -0.55 -8.37
C LYS A 6 -6.03 -1.36 -7.08
N LEU A 7 -7.03 -1.08 -6.24
CA LEU A 7 -7.25 -1.82 -4.99
C LEU A 7 -7.45 -3.34 -5.21
N HIS A 8 -7.98 -3.75 -6.36
CA HIS A 8 -8.14 -5.17 -6.70
C HIS A 8 -6.83 -5.88 -7.02
N GLU A 9 -5.78 -5.12 -7.32
CA GLU A 9 -4.45 -5.62 -7.65
C GLU A 9 -3.56 -5.75 -6.41
N ILE A 10 -3.84 -4.95 -5.37
CA ILE A 10 -3.08 -4.95 -4.12
C ILE A 10 -3.34 -6.23 -3.32
N ARG A 11 -2.26 -6.83 -2.80
CA ARG A 11 -2.28 -8.00 -1.91
C ARG A 11 -1.72 -7.64 -0.53
N GLY A 12 -2.10 -8.45 0.47
CA GLY A 12 -1.44 -8.40 1.77
C GLY A 12 0.06 -8.68 1.63
N GLY A 13 0.89 -7.84 2.24
CA GLY A 13 2.35 -7.86 2.14
C GLY A 13 2.94 -6.95 1.06
N ASP A 14 2.14 -6.32 0.20
CA ASP A 14 2.64 -5.42 -0.83
C ASP A 14 3.13 -4.11 -0.21
N ALA A 15 4.31 -3.66 -0.65
CA ALA A 15 4.77 -2.31 -0.37
C ALA A 15 4.04 -1.34 -1.30
N ILE A 16 3.49 -0.27 -0.74
CA ILE A 16 2.71 0.71 -1.48
C ILE A 16 3.10 2.15 -1.12
N VAL A 17 2.75 3.06 -2.02
CA VAL A 17 2.64 4.50 -1.76
C VAL A 17 1.18 4.89 -1.93
N ALA A 18 0.58 5.46 -0.89
CA ALA A 18 -0.76 6.03 -0.93
C ALA A 18 -0.66 7.55 -0.97
N LYS A 19 -1.28 8.19 -1.96
CA LYS A 19 -1.27 9.65 -2.15
C LYS A 19 -2.66 10.22 -1.95
N ASP A 20 -2.80 11.17 -1.03
CA ASP A 20 -4.07 11.87 -0.84
C ASP A 20 -4.29 12.97 -1.90
N ALA A 21 -5.49 13.58 -1.88
CA ALA A 21 -5.84 14.67 -2.79
C ALA A 21 -5.00 15.95 -2.60
N HIS A 22 -4.26 16.08 -1.51
CA HIS A 22 -3.35 17.20 -1.21
C HIS A 22 -1.91 16.91 -1.64
N GLY A 23 -1.62 15.71 -2.15
CA GLY A 23 -0.28 15.26 -2.53
C GLY A 23 0.56 14.74 -1.38
N THR A 24 -0.02 14.54 -0.19
CA THR A 24 0.67 13.90 0.93
C THR A 24 0.83 12.41 0.61
N GLU A 25 2.06 11.91 0.75
CA GLU A 25 2.36 10.50 0.53
C GLU A 25 2.49 9.74 1.86
N LEU A 26 1.85 8.59 1.92
CA LEU A 26 2.06 7.59 2.97
C LEU A 26 2.72 6.37 2.33
N HIS A 27 3.86 5.98 2.90
CA HIS A 27 4.63 4.80 2.49
C HIS A 27 4.37 3.69 3.49
N GLY A 28 4.12 2.47 3.02
CA GLY A 28 3.83 1.38 3.95
C GLY A 28 3.69 0.01 3.31
N CYS A 29 3.45 -0.98 4.16
CA CYS A 29 3.16 -2.35 3.75
C CYS A 29 1.70 -2.69 4.03
N THR A 30 1.02 -3.22 3.03
CA THR A 30 -0.37 -3.63 3.12
C THR A 30 -0.51 -4.83 4.04
N ASP A 31 -1.51 -4.83 4.91
CA ASP A 31 -1.82 -5.93 5.83
C ASP A 31 -3.07 -6.69 5.35
N VAL A 32 -4.21 -6.00 5.33
CA VAL A 32 -5.51 -6.56 4.91
C VAL A 32 -6.11 -5.68 3.83
N VAL A 33 -6.56 -6.30 2.74
CA VAL A 33 -7.26 -5.60 1.65
C VAL A 33 -8.70 -6.06 1.61
N ALA A 34 -9.65 -5.12 1.59
CA ALA A 34 -11.07 -5.38 1.43
C ALA A 34 -11.61 -4.62 0.21
N PRO A 35 -11.38 -5.12 -1.03
CA PRO A 35 -11.74 -4.40 -2.25
C PRO A 35 -13.23 -4.07 -2.35
N HIS A 36 -14.09 -4.99 -1.88
CA HIS A 36 -15.55 -4.83 -1.87
C HIS A 36 -16.03 -3.72 -0.91
N LEU A 37 -15.21 -3.32 0.06
CA LEU A 37 -15.46 -2.19 0.95
C LEU A 37 -14.71 -0.92 0.52
N GLY A 38 -13.84 -1.01 -0.49
CA GLY A 38 -13.01 0.11 -0.93
C GLY A 38 -11.95 0.52 0.09
N VAL A 39 -11.49 -0.38 0.97
CA VAL A 39 -10.52 -0.05 2.03
C VAL A 39 -9.38 -1.06 2.14
N LEU A 40 -8.28 -0.63 2.76
CA LEU A 40 -7.16 -1.48 3.15
C LEU A 40 -6.52 -1.02 4.46
N TRP A 41 -5.93 -1.97 5.18
CA TRP A 41 -5.06 -1.71 6.32
C TRP A 41 -3.60 -1.68 5.88
N VAL A 42 -2.85 -0.69 6.35
CA VAL A 42 -1.44 -0.48 6.01
C VAL A 42 -0.63 -0.25 7.28
N TRP A 43 0.55 -0.85 7.36
CA TRP A 43 1.59 -0.50 8.31
C TRP A 43 2.45 0.61 7.73
N GLU A 44 2.38 1.80 8.31
CA GLU A 44 3.11 2.99 7.84
C GLU A 44 4.61 2.86 8.17
N THR A 45 5.44 2.99 7.14
CA THR A 45 6.89 3.02 7.27
C THR A 45 7.31 4.32 7.95
N GLY A 46 8.13 4.22 8.99
CA GLY A 46 8.63 5.35 9.77
C GLY A 46 7.91 5.55 11.11
N THR A 47 6.58 5.39 11.14
CA THR A 47 5.81 5.47 12.40
C THR A 47 5.53 4.11 13.03
N GLY A 48 5.53 3.04 12.22
CA GLY A 48 5.14 1.69 12.66
C GLY A 48 3.66 1.57 13.04
N THR A 49 2.84 2.56 12.66
CA THR A 49 1.42 2.60 13.01
C THR A 49 0.58 1.88 11.97
N ARG A 50 -0.46 1.16 12.42
CA ARG A 50 -1.46 0.55 11.55
C ARG A 50 -2.55 1.57 11.23
N ARG A 51 -2.82 1.80 9.94
CA ARG A 51 -3.84 2.76 9.48
C ARG A 51 -4.83 2.10 8.52
N LEU A 52 -6.09 2.50 8.64
CA LEU A 52 -7.13 2.16 7.68
C LEU A 52 -7.17 3.26 6.62
N LEU A 53 -6.99 2.89 5.35
CA LEU A 53 -7.08 3.81 4.22
C LEU A 53 -8.31 3.50 3.39
N ASN A 54 -8.97 4.55 2.94
CA ASN A 54 -10.11 4.49 2.02
C ASN A 54 -9.66 4.80 0.60
N ALA A 55 -9.92 3.90 -0.33
CA ALA A 55 -9.52 4.00 -1.73
C ALA A 55 -10.27 5.09 -2.52
N ALA A 56 -11.30 5.69 -1.93
CA ALA A 56 -11.91 6.90 -2.48
C ALA A 56 -11.05 8.15 -2.23
N ASP A 57 -10.25 8.16 -1.16
CA ASP A 57 -9.50 9.33 -0.70
C ASP A 57 -8.02 9.30 -1.12
N PHE A 58 -7.53 8.13 -1.55
CA PHE A 58 -6.13 7.91 -1.90
C PHE A 58 -5.99 7.26 -3.29
N ASP A 59 -4.95 7.66 -4.03
CA ASP A 59 -4.40 6.87 -5.14
C ASP A 59 -3.27 5.99 -4.63
N PHE A 60 -3.15 4.77 -5.17
CA PHE A 60 -2.16 3.81 -4.71
C PHE A 60 -1.19 3.45 -5.82
N ASP A 61 0.09 3.38 -5.51
CA ASP A 61 1.10 2.76 -6.37
C ASP A 61 1.72 1.58 -5.64
N ILE A 62 1.74 0.41 -6.29
CA ILE A 62 2.41 -0.78 -5.77
C ILE A 62 3.89 -0.67 -6.11
N LEU A 63 4.73 -0.69 -5.09
CA LEU A 63 6.18 -0.66 -5.29
C LEU A 63 6.67 -2.04 -5.71
N PRO A 64 7.65 -2.11 -6.63
CA PRO A 64 8.26 -3.38 -6.99
C PRO A 64 8.85 -4.00 -5.73
N ARG A 65 8.45 -5.25 -5.44
CA ARG A 65 9.12 -6.04 -4.42
C ARG A 65 10.59 -6.10 -4.81
N ALA A 66 11.48 -5.73 -3.89
CA ALA A 66 12.92 -5.83 -4.13
C ALA A 66 13.21 -7.25 -4.62
N ALA A 67 13.50 -7.37 -5.92
CA ALA A 67 13.86 -8.65 -6.51
C ALA A 67 15.14 -9.09 -5.81
N ASP A 68 15.05 -10.21 -5.09
CA ASP A 68 16.14 -10.93 -4.47
C ASP A 68 17.33 -10.05 -4.04
N ALA A 69 17.30 -9.63 -2.77
CA ALA A 69 18.56 -9.52 -2.04
C ALA A 69 19.22 -10.90 -2.14
N THR A 70 20.06 -11.07 -3.16
CA THR A 70 20.84 -12.28 -3.38
C THR A 70 21.49 -12.57 -2.04
N PRO A 71 21.23 -13.73 -1.40
CA PRO A 71 21.94 -14.04 -0.18
C PRO A 71 23.42 -14.06 -0.55
N LEU A 72 24.17 -13.09 -0.04
CA LEU A 72 25.62 -13.08 -0.11
C LEU A 72 26.05 -14.42 0.50
N ARG A 73 26.38 -15.40 -0.35
CA ARG A 73 27.03 -16.62 0.10
C ARG A 73 28.42 -16.19 0.59
N LEU A 74 28.58 -16.20 1.91
CA LEU A 74 29.86 -16.13 2.60
C LEU A 74 30.67 -17.40 2.31
#